data_AF-A0A2B6R908-F1
#
_entry.id   AF-A0A2B6R908-F1
#
_cell.length_a   1.000
_cell.length_b   1.000
_cell.length_c   1.000
_cell.angle_alpha   90.00
_cell.angle_beta   90.00
_cell.angle_gamma   90.00
#
_symmetry.space_group_name_H-M   'P 1'
#
loop_
_entity.id
_entity.type
_entity.pdbx_description
1 polymer ?
#
loop_
_entity_poly.entity_id
_entity_poly.type
_entity_poly.pdbx_seq_one_letter_code
_entity_poly.pdbx_strand_id
1 'polypeptide(L)'
;MFLGFDRLGLKYINYEYQYQLIPTSIPLGLPNMTSEEDFNLWVFNFGNLTAFIPFGVLIPLLYRCSFIRFITSFCISILILEVLQMLTFLGGFDIDDVIVNAMGATIGFVAYKIGFRSNTFLKKLIITCVTASILTLGLIVVVAEFNKSLEKQQQSLKNGTTIGLNQLTETNGYTPKDKNSHSFEIAHKKIESKLNMYSSNGTDFQQFKYLLKGKYVKISGYLGIPDGASKRSGKIIISVDGKDVQTVQFSEENISTSKSSFEIELDKANELCIKFIDTDVLLWDVTLTEWQK
;
A
#
# COMPACT_ATOMS: atom_id res chain seq x y z
N MET A 1 -5.53 29.52 -7.16
CA MET A 1 -4.78 28.25 -7.13
C MET A 1 -5.69 27.13 -6.58
N PHE A 2 -6.93 27.03 -7.11
CA PHE A 2 -8.06 26.34 -6.44
C PHE A 2 -8.97 25.55 -7.40
N LEU A 3 -8.53 25.28 -8.63
CA LEU A 3 -9.34 24.58 -9.64
C LEU A 3 -8.49 23.46 -10.25
N GLY A 4 -8.68 22.24 -9.78
CA GLY A 4 -7.94 21.06 -10.25
C GLY A 4 -8.03 19.80 -9.37
N PHE A 5 -8.70 19.85 -8.22
CA PHE A 5 -8.77 18.76 -7.23
C PHE A 5 -10.01 17.85 -7.34
N ASP A 6 -10.64 17.74 -8.52
CA ASP A 6 -11.64 16.69 -8.73
C ASP A 6 -10.94 15.47 -9.35
N ARG A 7 -10.47 14.55 -8.51
CA ARG A 7 -10.25 13.16 -8.96
C ARG A 7 -11.65 12.56 -9.18
N LEU A 8 -12.03 12.45 -10.45
CA LEU A 8 -13.23 11.74 -10.89
C LEU A 8 -13.13 10.26 -10.53
N GLY A 9 -13.98 9.83 -9.60
CA GLY A 9 -14.21 8.41 -9.32
C GLY A 9 -14.50 8.18 -7.85
N LEU A 10 -15.77 7.88 -7.53
CA LEU A 10 -16.30 7.51 -6.20
C LEU A 10 -16.79 8.66 -5.31
N LYS A 11 -17.75 9.42 -5.86
CA LYS A 11 -18.66 10.25 -5.08
C LYS A 11 -19.91 9.44 -4.70
N TYR A 12 -19.82 8.54 -3.72
CA TYR A 12 -20.99 8.04 -2.97
C TYR A 12 -20.64 7.75 -1.50
N ILE A 13 -21.06 8.68 -0.64
CA ILE A 13 -21.52 8.55 0.75
C ILE A 13 -20.68 7.67 1.68
N ASN A 14 -19.67 8.27 2.31
CA ASN A 14 -19.38 8.21 3.76
C ASN A 14 -18.40 9.34 4.10
N TYR A 15 -18.67 10.14 5.13
CA TYR A 15 -17.73 11.15 5.65
C TYR A 15 -16.64 10.43 6.47
N GLU A 16 -15.83 9.62 5.80
CA GLU A 16 -14.68 8.97 6.41
C GLU A 16 -13.40 9.73 6.04
N TYR A 17 -12.55 9.94 7.05
CA TYR A 17 -11.21 10.50 6.82
C TYR A 17 -10.39 9.52 5.99
N GLN A 18 -9.93 9.96 4.82
CA GLN A 18 -9.02 9.19 3.98
C GLN A 18 -7.57 9.55 4.35
N TYR A 19 -6.75 8.53 4.65
CA TYR A 19 -5.34 8.70 4.99
C TYR A 19 -4.47 7.58 4.41
N GLN A 20 -3.35 7.94 3.81
CA GLN A 20 -2.29 7.05 3.34
C GLN A 20 -1.01 7.33 4.12
N LEU A 21 -0.75 6.50 5.14
CA LEU A 21 0.38 6.67 6.07
C LEU A 21 1.63 5.88 5.65
N ILE A 22 1.44 4.83 4.84
CA ILE A 22 2.52 3.96 4.39
C ILE A 22 2.81 4.29 2.93
N PRO A 23 4.01 4.79 2.60
CA PRO A 23 4.38 5.03 1.22
C PRO A 23 4.48 3.68 0.51
N THR A 24 3.68 3.48 -0.53
CA THR A 24 3.68 2.24 -1.32
C THR A 24 4.60 2.34 -2.54
N SER A 25 4.74 3.54 -3.09
CA SER A 25 5.67 3.88 -4.18
C SER A 25 5.90 5.39 -4.23
N ILE A 26 6.95 5.84 -4.92
CA ILE A 26 7.11 7.28 -5.19
C ILE A 26 6.40 7.59 -6.51
N PRO A 27 5.35 8.44 -6.53
CA PRO A 27 4.48 8.63 -7.69
C PRO A 27 5.07 9.60 -8.74
N LEU A 28 6.39 9.51 -8.98
CA LEU A 28 7.16 10.34 -9.93
C LEU A 28 7.91 9.51 -10.98
N GLY A 29 7.64 8.20 -11.05
CA GLY A 29 8.27 7.31 -12.03
C GLY A 29 7.94 7.67 -13.48
N LEU A 30 8.49 6.92 -14.43
CA LEU A 30 8.11 7.08 -15.83
C LEU A 30 6.63 6.71 -16.01
N PRO A 31 5.84 7.54 -16.71
CA PRO A 31 4.44 7.24 -16.93
C PRO A 31 4.32 5.99 -17.80
N ASN A 32 3.61 4.98 -17.30
CA ASN A 32 3.12 3.90 -18.15
C ASN A 32 2.00 4.50 -19.00
N MET A 33 2.29 4.79 -20.26
CA MET A 33 1.40 5.44 -21.24
C MET A 33 0.25 4.51 -21.70
N THR A 34 -0.14 3.56 -20.86
CA THR A 34 -1.09 2.49 -21.17
C THR A 34 -2.53 2.89 -20.89
N SER A 35 -2.77 3.85 -19.99
CA SER A 35 -4.11 4.36 -19.68
C SER A 35 -4.10 5.89 -19.50
N GLU A 36 -5.24 6.54 -19.78
CA GLU A 36 -5.41 7.98 -19.57
C GLU A 36 -5.39 8.34 -18.07
N GLU A 37 -5.83 7.43 -17.20
CA GLU A 37 -5.84 7.60 -15.75
C GLU A 37 -4.42 7.67 -15.19
N ASP A 38 -3.52 6.78 -15.64
CA ASP A 38 -2.11 6.75 -15.23
C ASP A 38 -1.39 8.05 -15.63
N PHE A 39 -1.69 8.56 -16.84
CA PHE A 39 -1.11 9.82 -17.32
C PHE A 39 -1.59 11.01 -16.49
N ASN A 40 -2.89 11.09 -16.19
CA ASN A 40 -3.45 12.17 -15.37
C ASN A 40 -2.86 12.17 -13.96
N LEU A 41 -2.69 10.98 -13.36
CA LEU A 41 -2.05 10.84 -12.06
C LEU A 41 -0.58 11.25 -12.11
N TRP A 42 0.15 10.90 -13.17
CA TRP A 42 1.53 11.35 -13.36
C TRP A 42 1.65 12.86 -13.49
N VAL A 43 0.81 13.49 -14.32
CA VAL A 43 0.78 14.95 -14.51
C VAL A 43 0.47 15.67 -13.20
N PHE A 44 -0.45 15.13 -12.40
CA PHE A 44 -0.78 15.66 -11.08
C PHE A 44 0.45 15.68 -10.16
N ASN A 45 1.15 14.55 -10.02
CA ASN A 45 2.33 14.43 -9.16
C ASN A 45 3.51 15.27 -9.67
N PHE A 46 3.69 15.34 -10.99
CA PHE A 46 4.67 16.24 -11.60
C PHE A 46 4.34 17.71 -11.33
N GLY A 47 3.05 18.06 -11.37
CA GLY A 47 2.52 19.36 -10.96
C GLY A 47 2.86 19.70 -9.51
N ASN A 48 2.65 18.75 -8.58
CA ASN A 48 3.02 18.90 -7.17
C ASN A 48 4.52 19.17 -7.04
N LEU A 49 5.38 18.33 -7.64
CA LEU A 49 6.84 18.53 -7.61
C LEU A 49 7.24 19.92 -8.08
N THR A 50 6.74 20.35 -9.24
CA THR A 50 7.11 21.62 -9.85
C THR A 50 6.56 22.83 -9.11
N ALA A 51 5.38 22.73 -8.50
CA ALA A 51 4.78 23.78 -7.68
C ALA A 51 5.60 24.14 -6.44
N PHE A 52 6.39 23.20 -5.91
CA PHE A 52 7.22 23.42 -4.72
C PHE A 52 8.67 23.85 -4.99
N ILE A 53 9.14 23.76 -6.23
CA ILE A 53 10.47 24.28 -6.63
C ILE A 53 10.61 25.79 -6.31
N PRO A 54 9.63 26.67 -6.64
CA PRO A 54 9.71 28.09 -6.28
C PRO A 54 9.88 28.34 -4.78
N PHE A 55 9.25 27.56 -3.91
CA PHE A 55 9.39 27.70 -2.45
C PHE A 55 10.81 27.39 -1.98
N GLY A 56 11.45 26.38 -2.60
CA GLY A 56 12.86 26.07 -2.39
C GLY A 56 13.81 27.20 -2.79
N VAL A 57 13.41 28.08 -3.71
CA VAL A 57 14.20 29.26 -4.10
C VAL A 57 13.87 30.47 -3.23
N LEU A 58 12.58 30.74 -3.02
CA LEU A 58 12.09 31.97 -2.39
C LEU A 58 12.33 32.00 -0.88
N ILE A 59 12.13 30.88 -0.17
CA ILE A 59 12.30 30.83 1.28
C ILE A 59 13.74 31.11 1.70
N PRO A 60 14.79 30.46 1.15
CA PRO A 60 16.18 30.80 1.50
C PRO A 60 16.63 32.17 0.99
N LEU A 61 15.93 32.74 0.00
CA LEU A 61 16.16 34.11 -0.46
C LEU A 61 15.63 35.14 0.55
N LEU A 62 14.44 34.90 1.13
CA LEU A 62 13.81 35.76 2.12
C LEU A 62 14.45 35.60 3.51
N TYR A 63 14.76 34.37 3.89
CA TYR A 63 15.31 34.03 5.19
C TYR A 63 16.63 33.29 5.00
N ARG A 64 17.73 33.83 5.53
CA ARG A 64 19.02 33.12 5.52
C ARG A 64 18.96 31.90 6.46
N CYS A 65 18.58 30.75 5.92
CA CYS A 65 18.46 29.49 6.64
C CYS A 65 19.42 28.43 6.08
N SER A 66 19.82 27.49 6.94
CA SER A 66 20.51 26.28 6.49
C SER A 66 19.51 25.32 5.85
N PHE A 67 19.99 24.41 4.99
CA PHE A 67 19.14 23.41 4.33
C PHE A 67 18.32 22.60 5.33
N ILE A 68 18.93 22.15 6.44
CA ILE A 68 18.24 21.36 7.48
C ILE A 68 17.10 22.16 8.09
N ARG A 69 17.35 23.42 8.50
CA ARG A 69 16.28 24.27 9.07
C ARG A 69 15.16 24.53 8.07
N PHE A 70 15.53 24.77 6.81
CA PHE A 70 14.58 24.95 5.72
C PHE A 70 13.68 23.72 5.53
N ILE A 71 14.29 22.55 5.29
CA ILE A 71 13.54 21.35 4.92
C ILE A 71 12.70 20.84 6.10
N THR A 72 13.20 20.94 7.34
CA THR A 72 12.41 20.55 8.51
C THR A 72 11.19 21.44 8.69
N SER A 73 11.34 22.77 8.64
CA SER A 73 10.20 23.69 8.74
C SER A 73 9.22 23.55 7.58
N PHE A 74 9.73 23.30 6.37
CA PHE A 74 8.93 23.06 5.18
C PHE A 74 8.10 21.77 5.32
N CYS A 75 8.72 20.64 5.69
CA CYS A 75 7.99 19.38 5.89
C CYS A 75 6.93 19.49 7.00
N ILE A 76 7.23 20.19 8.11
CA ILE A 76 6.23 20.45 9.16
C ILE A 76 5.04 21.24 8.59
N SER A 77 5.31 22.23 7.74
CA SER A 77 4.28 23.05 7.13
C SER A 77 3.40 22.25 6.15
N ILE A 78 4.01 21.39 5.31
CA ILE A 78 3.25 20.50 4.41
C ILE A 78 2.42 19.50 5.20
N LEU A 79 2.98 18.88 6.25
CA LEU A 79 2.21 17.96 7.10
C LEU A 79 1.00 18.64 7.74
N ILE A 80 1.14 19.89 8.18
CA ILE A 80 0.00 20.67 8.70
C ILE A 80 -1.03 20.92 7.58
N LEU A 81 -0.59 21.23 6.36
CA LEU A 81 -1.50 21.41 5.21
C LEU A 81 -2.26 20.13 4.87
N GLU A 82 -1.60 18.98 4.81
CA GLU A 82 -2.24 17.68 4.57
C GLU A 82 -3.28 17.34 5.65
N VAL A 83 -2.94 17.60 6.93
CA VAL A 83 -3.89 17.42 8.04
C VAL A 83 -5.09 18.36 7.90
N LEU A 84 -4.86 19.62 7.51
CA LEU A 84 -5.95 20.58 7.29
C LEU A 84 -6.82 20.17 6.10
N GLN A 85 -6.24 19.69 5.00
CA GLN A 85 -6.99 19.20 3.83
C GLN A 85 -7.88 18.02 4.22
N MET A 86 -7.37 17.09 5.02
CA MET A 86 -8.13 15.97 5.58
C MET A 86 -9.26 16.45 6.51
N LEU A 87 -8.96 17.36 7.46
CA LEU A 87 -9.96 17.87 8.42
C LEU A 87 -11.07 18.68 7.76
N THR A 88 -10.76 19.37 6.66
CA THR A 88 -11.71 20.20 5.92
C THR A 88 -12.43 19.44 4.81
N PHE A 89 -12.15 18.14 4.63
CA PHE A 89 -12.67 17.30 3.55
C PHE A 89 -12.37 17.85 2.14
N LEU A 90 -11.30 18.64 2.01
CA LEU A 90 -10.80 19.12 0.71
C LEU A 90 -9.88 18.10 0.03
N GLY A 91 -9.43 17.07 0.77
CA GLY A 91 -8.56 15.99 0.31
C GLY A 91 -8.35 14.93 1.39
N GLY A 92 -7.48 13.95 1.13
CA GLY A 92 -6.99 12.99 2.12
C GLY A 92 -5.59 13.36 2.61
N PHE A 93 -5.17 12.83 3.75
CA PHE A 93 -3.78 12.94 4.19
C PHE A 93 -2.92 11.96 3.37
N ASP A 94 -2.03 12.47 2.53
CA ASP A 94 -1.15 11.63 1.70
C ASP A 94 0.33 11.89 1.97
N ILE A 95 1.02 10.87 2.52
CA ILE A 95 2.47 10.96 2.78
C ILE A 95 3.28 11.03 1.48
N ASP A 96 2.77 10.48 0.38
CA ASP A 96 3.47 10.48 -0.90
C ASP A 96 3.53 11.90 -1.48
N ASP A 97 2.47 12.69 -1.29
CA ASP A 97 2.45 14.11 -1.63
C ASP A 97 3.49 14.90 -0.82
N VAL A 98 3.62 14.63 0.48
CA VAL A 98 4.65 15.26 1.34
C VAL A 98 6.05 14.97 0.80
N ILE A 99 6.32 13.73 0.39
CA ILE A 99 7.62 13.31 -0.16
C ILE A 99 7.91 14.05 -1.48
N VAL A 100 6.96 14.08 -2.40
CA VAL A 100 7.08 14.76 -3.70
C VAL A 100 7.32 16.26 -3.50
N ASN A 101 6.56 16.89 -2.59
CA ASN A 101 6.66 18.31 -2.28
C ASN A 101 8.03 18.65 -1.66
N ALA A 102 8.53 17.80 -0.75
CA ALA A 102 9.85 17.95 -0.14
C ALA A 102 10.99 17.78 -1.16
N MET A 103 10.85 16.88 -2.14
CA MET A 103 11.80 16.75 -3.26
C MET A 103 11.83 18.01 -4.12
N GLY A 104 10.66 18.57 -4.45
CA GLY A 104 10.55 19.82 -5.23
C GLY A 104 11.21 21.00 -4.51
N ALA A 105 10.91 21.16 -3.23
CA ALA A 105 11.55 22.16 -2.37
C ALA A 105 13.08 21.98 -2.29
N THR A 106 13.56 20.74 -2.21
CA THR A 106 14.99 20.42 -2.20
C THR A 106 15.67 20.81 -3.51
N ILE A 107 15.06 20.48 -4.66
CA ILE A 107 15.54 20.89 -5.99
C ILE A 107 15.65 22.42 -6.05
N GLY A 108 14.61 23.13 -5.62
CA GLY A 108 14.61 24.59 -5.57
C GLY A 108 15.75 25.16 -4.72
N PHE A 109 16.00 24.59 -3.54
CA PHE A 109 17.07 25.04 -2.65
C PHE A 109 18.47 24.85 -3.26
N VAL A 110 18.70 23.68 -3.88
CA VAL A 110 19.98 23.39 -4.55
C VAL A 110 20.17 24.32 -5.76
N ALA A 111 19.12 24.50 -6.56
CA ALA A 111 19.13 25.41 -7.70
C ALA A 111 19.43 26.86 -7.28
N TYR A 112 18.82 27.33 -6.19
CA TYR A 112 19.11 28.63 -5.58
C TYR A 112 20.61 28.76 -5.23
N LYS A 113 21.16 27.78 -4.51
CA LYS A 113 22.56 27.83 -4.04
C LYS A 113 23.58 27.85 -5.17
N ILE A 114 23.24 27.24 -6.32
CA ILE A 114 24.09 27.23 -7.52
C ILE A 114 23.90 28.52 -8.33
N GLY A 115 22.65 28.90 -8.62
CA GLY A 115 22.34 30.06 -9.45
C GLY A 115 22.77 31.38 -8.84
N PHE A 116 22.62 31.56 -7.52
CA PHE A 116 22.93 32.81 -6.83
C PHE A 116 24.43 33.09 -6.65
N ARG A 117 25.32 32.22 -7.17
CA ARG A 117 26.77 32.46 -7.26
C ARG A 117 27.19 33.44 -8.36
N SER A 118 26.28 33.75 -9.30
CA SER A 118 26.59 34.60 -10.45
C SER A 118 26.48 36.11 -10.16
N ASN A 119 27.17 36.92 -10.96
CA ASN A 119 27.29 38.37 -10.73
C ASN A 119 26.10 39.20 -11.23
N THR A 120 25.28 38.69 -12.16
CA THR A 120 24.13 39.44 -12.73
C THR A 120 22.80 38.75 -12.49
N PHE A 121 21.74 39.54 -12.29
CA PHE A 121 20.39 39.03 -12.00
C PHE A 121 19.90 38.02 -13.06
N LEU A 122 20.05 38.34 -14.35
CA LEU A 122 19.63 37.45 -15.43
C LEU A 122 20.38 36.10 -15.41
N LYS A 123 21.69 36.11 -15.17
CA LYS A 123 22.48 34.87 -15.06
C LYS A 123 22.07 34.05 -13.85
N LYS A 124 21.74 34.69 -12.71
CA LYS A 124 21.21 33.98 -11.53
C LYS A 124 19.93 33.23 -11.86
N LEU A 125 19.00 33.90 -12.55
CA LEU A 125 17.72 33.29 -12.95
C LEU A 125 17.94 32.12 -13.92
N ILE A 126 18.70 32.34 -15.00
CA ILE A 126 18.95 31.31 -16.03
C ILE A 126 19.62 30.08 -15.40
N ILE A 127 20.68 30.27 -14.61
CA ILE A 127 21.39 29.14 -13.99
C ILE A 127 20.48 28.41 -13.00
N THR A 128 19.65 29.12 -12.23
CA THR A 128 18.68 28.50 -11.30
C THR A 128 17.68 27.65 -12.08
N CYS A 129 17.08 28.17 -13.15
CA CYS A 129 16.12 27.43 -13.97
C CYS A 129 16.76 26.20 -14.63
N VAL A 130 17.93 26.36 -15.26
CA VAL A 130 18.63 25.24 -15.91
C VAL A 130 19.00 24.16 -14.89
N THR A 131 19.51 24.56 -13.72
CA THR A 131 19.87 23.62 -12.65
C THR A 131 18.64 22.88 -12.13
N ALA A 132 17.53 23.59 -11.89
CA ALA A 132 16.27 22.98 -11.45
C ALA A 132 15.78 21.95 -12.48
N SER A 133 15.75 22.30 -13.78
CA SER A 133 15.31 21.38 -14.84
C SER A 133 16.18 20.12 -14.92
N ILE A 134 17.50 20.26 -14.84
CA ILE A 134 18.43 19.12 -14.87
C ILE A 134 18.20 18.21 -13.66
N LEU A 135 18.04 18.78 -12.46
CA LEU A 135 17.79 18.02 -11.23
C LEU A 135 16.43 17.33 -11.25
N THR A 136 15.39 17.98 -11.77
CA THR A 136 14.06 17.37 -11.94
C THR A 136 14.12 16.17 -12.88
N LEU A 137 14.78 16.29 -14.05
CA LEU A 137 14.94 15.18 -14.97
C LEU A 137 15.75 14.03 -14.35
N GLY A 138 16.85 14.35 -13.66
CA GLY A 138 17.64 13.36 -12.93
C GLY A 138 16.84 12.63 -11.86
N LEU A 139 16.01 13.37 -11.10
CA LEU A 139 15.13 12.78 -10.09
C LEU A 139 14.13 11.80 -10.70
N ILE A 140 13.47 12.16 -11.81
CA ILE A 140 12.51 11.28 -12.49
C ILE A 140 13.19 9.96 -12.92
N VAL A 141 14.40 10.03 -13.47
CA VAL A 141 15.16 8.82 -13.86
C VAL A 141 15.49 7.96 -12.65
N VAL A 142 15.97 8.56 -11.56
CA VAL A 142 16.30 7.84 -10.32
C VAL A 142 15.06 7.19 -9.72
N VAL A 143 13.94 7.90 -9.66
CA VAL A 143 12.67 7.37 -9.15
C VAL A 143 12.16 6.24 -10.04
N ALA A 144 12.28 6.36 -11.35
CA ALA A 144 11.88 5.30 -12.27
C ALA A 144 12.69 4.02 -12.06
N GLU A 145 14.01 4.13 -11.89
CA GLU A 145 14.87 2.97 -11.59
C GLU A 145 14.58 2.38 -10.20
N PHE A 146 14.32 3.23 -9.21
CA PHE A 146 13.94 2.79 -7.87
C PHE A 146 12.61 2.02 -7.89
N ASN A 147 11.58 2.58 -8.54
CA ASN A 147 10.28 1.93 -8.68
C ASN A 147 10.39 0.61 -9.44
N LYS A 148 11.18 0.55 -10.52
CA LYS A 148 11.46 -0.69 -11.25
C LYS A 148 12.18 -1.73 -10.37
N SER A 149 13.08 -1.29 -9.49
CA SER A 149 13.74 -2.18 -8.53
C SER A 149 12.75 -2.71 -7.48
N LEU A 150 11.85 -1.86 -6.97
CA LEU A 150 10.79 -2.28 -6.06
C LEU A 150 9.84 -3.28 -6.72
N GLU A 151 9.42 -3.01 -7.96
CA GLU A 151 8.58 -3.91 -8.73
C GLU A 151 9.25 -5.27 -8.95
N LYS A 152 10.55 -5.28 -9.31
CA LYS A 152 11.33 -6.52 -9.42
C LYS A 152 11.41 -7.29 -8.09
N GLN A 153 11.56 -6.60 -6.96
CA GLN A 153 11.56 -7.22 -5.64
C GLN A 153 10.19 -7.82 -5.30
N GLN A 154 9.10 -7.10 -5.60
CA GLN A 154 7.75 -7.61 -5.41
C GLN A 154 7.43 -8.78 -6.35
N GLN A 155 7.94 -8.74 -7.58
CA GLN A 155 7.73 -9.79 -8.58
C GLN A 155 8.59 -11.02 -8.32
N SER A 156 9.84 -10.88 -7.82
CA SER A 156 10.64 -12.02 -7.35
C SER A 156 9.99 -12.69 -6.15
N LEU A 157 9.36 -11.91 -5.26
CA LEU A 157 8.46 -12.42 -4.22
C LEU A 157 7.32 -13.26 -4.82
N LYS A 158 6.60 -12.71 -5.81
CA LYS A 158 5.47 -13.40 -6.47
C LYS A 158 5.88 -14.66 -7.24
N ASN A 159 7.14 -14.74 -7.71
CA ASN A 159 7.70 -15.88 -8.42
C ASN A 159 8.37 -16.91 -7.50
N GLY A 160 8.34 -16.72 -6.18
CA GLY A 160 8.67 -17.76 -5.22
C GLY A 160 7.80 -19.01 -5.44
N THR A 161 8.30 -20.18 -5.07
CA THR A 161 7.49 -21.40 -5.18
C THR A 161 6.28 -21.26 -4.26
N THR A 162 5.10 -21.18 -4.85
CA THR A 162 3.83 -21.12 -4.13
C THR A 162 3.40 -22.54 -3.78
N ILE A 163 3.24 -22.81 -2.49
CA ILE A 163 2.72 -24.08 -1.99
C ILE A 163 1.35 -23.86 -1.36
N GLY A 164 0.46 -24.86 -1.47
CA GLY A 164 -0.78 -24.85 -0.70
C GLY A 164 -0.48 -25.02 0.79
N LEU A 165 -1.20 -24.30 1.66
CA LEU A 165 -1.01 -24.40 3.11
C LEU A 165 -1.18 -25.84 3.64
N ASN A 166 -2.01 -26.65 2.96
CA ASN A 166 -2.20 -28.08 3.25
C ASN A 166 -0.95 -28.96 3.01
N GLN A 167 0.08 -28.45 2.33
CA GLN A 167 1.36 -29.15 2.18
C GLN A 167 2.23 -29.04 3.44
N LEU A 168 1.94 -28.10 4.35
CA LEU A 168 2.58 -28.03 5.65
C LEU A 168 1.90 -28.96 6.65
N THR A 169 2.71 -29.61 7.48
CA THR A 169 2.20 -30.42 8.59
C THR A 169 1.79 -29.50 9.73
N GLU A 170 0.54 -29.63 10.17
CA GLU A 170 0.03 -28.92 11.33
C GLU A 170 0.69 -29.44 12.61
N THR A 171 1.07 -28.55 13.53
CA THR A 171 1.75 -28.91 14.79
C THR A 171 0.85 -29.76 15.71
N ASN A 172 -0.46 -29.67 15.54
CA ASN A 172 -1.45 -30.39 16.35
C ASN A 172 -1.87 -31.75 15.76
N GLY A 173 -1.26 -32.20 14.66
CA GLY A 173 -1.49 -33.53 14.09
C GLY A 173 -2.80 -33.71 13.31
N TYR A 174 -3.57 -32.64 13.10
CA TYR A 174 -4.71 -32.66 12.19
C TYR A 174 -4.21 -32.48 10.76
N THR A 175 -4.38 -33.51 9.93
CA THR A 175 -4.25 -33.39 8.48
C THR A 175 -5.57 -32.88 7.93
N PRO A 176 -5.62 -31.73 7.24
CA PRO A 176 -6.76 -31.39 6.41
C PRO A 176 -6.89 -32.48 5.35
N LYS A 177 -7.77 -33.45 5.60
CA LYS A 177 -8.29 -34.29 4.54
C LYS A 177 -9.11 -33.35 3.68
N ASP A 178 -8.57 -32.94 2.55
CA ASP A 178 -9.25 -33.21 1.30
C ASP A 178 -8.35 -32.94 0.11
N LYS A 179 -8.10 -34.00 -0.65
CA LYS A 179 -7.61 -33.91 -2.04
C LYS A 179 -8.77 -33.72 -3.02
N ASN A 180 -9.95 -33.38 -2.53
CA ASN A 180 -11.17 -33.27 -3.31
C ASN A 180 -11.55 -31.81 -3.46
N SER A 181 -11.82 -31.38 -4.69
CA SER A 181 -12.40 -30.07 -4.97
C SER A 181 -13.74 -29.94 -4.24
N HIS A 182 -13.88 -28.92 -3.39
CA HIS A 182 -15.14 -28.62 -2.73
C HIS A 182 -15.86 -27.53 -3.51
N SER A 183 -17.11 -27.81 -3.90
CA SER A 183 -18.00 -26.81 -4.44
C SER A 183 -18.93 -26.27 -3.35
N PHE A 184 -19.02 -24.95 -3.22
CA PHE A 184 -19.92 -24.27 -2.31
C PHE A 184 -20.45 -22.99 -2.97
N GLU A 185 -21.52 -22.42 -2.42
CA GLU A 185 -22.12 -21.20 -2.95
C GLU A 185 -21.89 -20.04 -1.99
N ILE A 186 -21.40 -18.91 -2.53
CA ILE A 186 -21.29 -17.63 -1.82
C ILE A 186 -21.96 -16.57 -2.68
N ALA A 187 -22.96 -15.91 -2.11
CA ALA A 187 -23.78 -14.91 -2.80
C ALA A 187 -24.34 -15.43 -4.13
N HIS A 188 -24.90 -16.64 -4.09
CA HIS A 188 -25.52 -17.32 -5.22
C HIS A 188 -24.55 -17.60 -6.38
N LYS A 189 -23.25 -17.52 -6.14
CA LYS A 189 -22.21 -17.94 -7.10
C LYS A 189 -21.55 -19.21 -6.60
N LYS A 190 -21.57 -20.23 -7.46
CA LYS A 190 -20.84 -21.47 -7.22
C LYS A 190 -19.32 -21.21 -7.30
N ILE A 191 -18.62 -21.55 -6.22
CA ILE A 191 -17.17 -21.47 -6.09
C ILE A 191 -16.64 -22.90 -5.94
N GLU A 192 -15.56 -23.21 -6.63
CA GLU A 192 -14.86 -24.48 -6.53
C GLU A 192 -13.43 -24.22 -6.03
N SER A 193 -13.09 -24.76 -4.85
CA SER A 193 -11.73 -24.70 -4.32
C SER A 193 -10.83 -25.68 -5.06
N LYS A 194 -9.60 -25.26 -5.35
CA LYS A 194 -8.64 -26.04 -6.15
C LYS A 194 -7.51 -26.62 -5.31
N LEU A 195 -7.16 -26.00 -4.18
CA LEU A 195 -5.98 -26.36 -3.40
C LEU A 195 -6.33 -26.88 -2.00
N ASN A 196 -7.09 -26.10 -1.23
CA ASN A 196 -7.46 -26.42 0.14
C ASN A 196 -8.67 -25.60 0.57
N MET A 197 -9.33 -26.05 1.63
CA MET A 197 -10.44 -25.37 2.28
C MET A 197 -10.35 -25.60 3.79
N TYR A 198 -10.58 -24.54 4.57
CA TYR A 198 -10.61 -24.55 6.03
C TYR A 198 -11.92 -23.94 6.50
N SER A 199 -12.46 -24.50 7.58
CA SER A 199 -13.67 -24.03 8.22
C SER A 199 -13.59 -24.35 9.72
N SER A 200 -14.55 -23.84 10.49
CA SER A 200 -14.75 -24.23 11.89
C SER A 200 -15.27 -25.66 12.07
N ASN A 201 -15.61 -26.37 10.98
CA ASN A 201 -16.28 -27.68 11.01
C ASN A 201 -17.52 -27.72 11.94
N GLY A 202 -18.23 -26.59 12.07
CA GLY A 202 -19.42 -26.45 12.92
C GLY A 202 -19.14 -26.28 14.42
N THR A 203 -17.87 -26.15 14.82
CA THR A 203 -17.48 -25.87 16.21
C THR A 203 -17.51 -24.36 16.51
N ASP A 204 -17.64 -23.99 17.79
CA ASP A 204 -17.54 -22.59 18.24
C ASP A 204 -16.10 -22.06 18.16
N PHE A 205 -15.12 -22.95 18.20
CA PHE A 205 -13.71 -22.60 18.12
C PHE A 205 -12.90 -23.66 17.40
N GLN A 206 -12.23 -23.25 16.32
CA GLN A 206 -11.29 -24.09 15.60
C GLN A 206 -9.99 -23.31 15.40
N GLN A 207 -8.85 -23.97 15.64
CA GLN A 207 -7.53 -23.37 15.48
C GLN A 207 -6.64 -24.28 14.64
N PHE A 208 -5.98 -23.68 13.65
CA PHE A 208 -4.96 -24.32 12.83
C PHE A 208 -3.59 -23.70 13.09
N LYS A 209 -2.57 -24.52 13.34
CA LYS A 209 -1.24 -24.05 13.74
C LYS A 209 -0.12 -24.66 12.87
N TYR A 210 0.66 -23.81 12.19
CA TYR A 210 1.69 -24.22 11.24
C TYR A 210 3.07 -23.69 11.62
N LEU A 211 4.09 -24.52 11.41
CA LEU A 211 5.50 -24.14 11.58
C LEU A 211 6.11 -23.71 10.24
N LEU A 212 6.41 -22.42 10.11
CA LEU A 212 6.91 -21.77 8.89
C LEU A 212 8.44 -21.74 8.80
N LYS A 213 9.15 -21.80 9.94
CA LYS A 213 10.63 -21.80 10.02
C LYS A 213 11.33 -20.67 9.25
N GLY A 214 10.69 -19.51 9.12
CA GLY A 214 11.21 -18.35 8.38
C GLY A 214 11.34 -18.55 6.87
N LYS A 215 10.74 -19.61 6.30
CA LYS A 215 10.90 -19.98 4.88
C LYS A 215 9.99 -19.19 3.93
N TYR A 216 8.92 -18.59 4.44
CA TYR A 216 7.87 -17.97 3.63
C TYR A 216 7.89 -16.46 3.78
N VAL A 217 7.57 -15.76 2.69
CA VAL A 217 7.44 -14.30 2.63
C VAL A 217 5.98 -13.86 2.73
N LYS A 218 5.04 -14.73 2.37
CA LYS A 218 3.67 -14.30 2.16
C LYS A 218 2.68 -15.44 2.34
N ILE A 219 1.53 -15.10 2.88
CA ILE A 219 0.32 -15.93 2.84
C ILE A 219 -0.78 -15.18 2.10
N SER A 220 -1.51 -15.87 1.22
CA SER A 220 -2.69 -15.32 0.55
C SER A 220 -3.77 -16.37 0.40
N GLY A 221 -5.00 -15.92 0.22
CA GLY A 221 -6.13 -16.81 -0.02
C GLY A 221 -7.44 -16.05 -0.16
N TYR A 222 -8.53 -16.78 -0.12
CA TYR A 222 -9.88 -16.23 -0.17
C TYR A 222 -10.67 -16.60 1.08
N LEU A 223 -11.56 -15.71 1.48
CA LEU A 223 -12.50 -15.89 2.57
C LEU A 223 -13.91 -15.47 2.18
N GLY A 224 -14.90 -16.06 2.84
CA GLY A 224 -16.30 -15.71 2.65
C GLY A 224 -17.25 -16.64 3.39
N ILE A 225 -18.48 -16.17 3.55
CA ILE A 225 -19.55 -16.90 4.25
C ILE A 225 -20.36 -17.68 3.21
N PRO A 226 -20.52 -19.01 3.34
CA PRO A 226 -21.36 -19.79 2.45
C PRO A 226 -22.84 -19.46 2.63
N ASP A 227 -23.62 -19.53 1.56
CA ASP A 227 -25.06 -19.20 1.59
C ASP A 227 -25.84 -20.06 2.60
N GLY A 228 -25.41 -21.33 2.77
CA GLY A 228 -25.95 -22.28 3.74
C GLY A 228 -25.40 -22.16 5.17
N ALA A 229 -24.61 -21.13 5.49
CA ALA A 229 -24.07 -20.92 6.83
C ALA A 229 -25.17 -20.71 7.88
N SER A 230 -25.07 -21.42 9.01
CA SER A 230 -25.95 -21.24 10.16
C SER A 230 -25.48 -20.09 11.05
N LYS A 231 -24.16 -19.91 11.17
CA LYS A 231 -23.52 -18.82 11.91
C LYS A 231 -22.96 -17.77 10.94
N ARG A 232 -23.68 -16.65 10.81
CA ARG A 232 -23.30 -15.51 9.94
C ARG A 232 -22.61 -14.36 10.68
N SER A 233 -22.38 -14.54 11.98
CA SER A 233 -21.57 -13.65 12.81
C SER A 233 -20.30 -14.37 13.28
N GLY A 234 -19.34 -13.64 13.85
CA GLY A 234 -18.13 -14.20 14.44
C GLY A 234 -16.86 -13.54 13.92
N LYS A 235 -15.71 -14.19 14.10
CA LYS A 235 -14.43 -13.63 13.64
C LYS A 235 -13.41 -14.69 13.24
N ILE A 236 -12.56 -14.33 12.28
CA ILE A 236 -11.33 -15.04 11.94
C ILE A 236 -10.16 -14.20 12.41
N ILE A 237 -9.21 -14.85 13.09
CA ILE A 237 -7.95 -14.23 13.52
C ILE A 237 -6.80 -14.99 12.87
N ILE A 238 -5.97 -14.28 12.12
CA ILE A 238 -4.68 -14.77 11.62
C ILE A 238 -3.60 -14.17 12.50
N SER A 239 -2.84 -15.03 13.18
CA SER A 239 -1.73 -14.64 14.05
C SER A 239 -0.40 -15.17 13.47
N VAL A 240 0.64 -14.36 13.55
CA VAL A 240 2.01 -14.69 13.13
C VAL A 240 2.92 -14.48 14.33
N ASP A 241 3.70 -15.52 14.69
CA ASP A 241 4.58 -15.52 15.87
C ASP A 241 3.88 -15.03 17.16
N GLY A 242 2.60 -15.41 17.33
CA GLY A 242 1.79 -15.05 18.49
C GLY A 242 1.16 -13.66 18.46
N LYS A 243 1.45 -12.83 17.44
CA LYS A 243 0.81 -11.51 17.25
C LYS A 243 -0.33 -11.62 16.24
N ASP A 244 -1.50 -11.11 16.60
CA ASP A 244 -2.63 -11.03 15.68
C ASP A 244 -2.34 -9.99 14.59
N VAL A 245 -2.17 -10.45 13.35
CA VAL A 245 -1.81 -9.60 12.19
C VAL A 245 -3.03 -9.22 11.36
N GLN A 246 -4.06 -10.06 11.37
CA GLN A 246 -5.33 -9.76 10.72
C GLN A 246 -6.48 -10.33 11.54
N THR A 247 -7.48 -9.48 11.81
CA THR A 247 -8.75 -9.90 12.42
C THR A 247 -9.88 -9.48 11.49
N VAL A 248 -10.64 -10.44 11.00
CA VAL A 248 -11.81 -10.20 10.16
C VAL A 248 -13.04 -10.55 10.98
N GLN A 249 -13.84 -9.55 11.29
CA GLN A 249 -15.09 -9.71 12.03
C GLN A 249 -16.27 -9.66 11.07
N PHE A 250 -17.21 -10.58 11.26
CA PHE A 250 -18.42 -10.72 10.46
C PHE A 250 -19.63 -10.44 11.36
N SER A 251 -20.55 -9.62 10.87
CA SER A 251 -21.85 -9.36 11.48
C SER A 251 -22.93 -9.41 10.41
N GLU A 252 -24.18 -9.67 10.81
CA GLU A 252 -25.33 -9.75 9.88
C GLU A 252 -25.54 -8.44 9.08
N GLU A 253 -25.11 -7.31 9.62
CA GLU A 253 -25.19 -5.98 8.97
C GLU A 253 -24.02 -5.68 8.03
N ASN A 254 -22.87 -6.35 8.19
CA ASN A 254 -21.65 -6.14 7.40
C ASN A 254 -21.30 -7.35 6.50
N ILE A 255 -22.31 -8.11 6.07
CA ILE A 255 -22.09 -9.19 5.11
C ILE A 255 -21.66 -8.54 3.79
N SER A 256 -20.35 -8.37 3.61
CA SER A 256 -19.78 -8.30 2.27
C SER A 256 -20.12 -9.63 1.62
N THR A 257 -21.22 -9.64 0.87
CA THR A 257 -21.71 -10.74 0.05
C THR A 257 -20.75 -11.03 -1.11
N SER A 258 -19.48 -10.68 -0.98
CA SER A 258 -18.46 -10.80 -2.00
C SER A 258 -17.29 -11.60 -1.44
N LYS A 259 -16.87 -12.59 -2.24
CA LYS A 259 -15.57 -13.23 -2.15
C LYS A 259 -14.51 -12.16 -1.84
N SER A 260 -13.87 -12.28 -0.68
CA SER A 260 -12.81 -11.38 -0.27
C SER A 260 -11.47 -12.11 -0.34
N SER A 261 -10.48 -11.49 -0.97
CA SER A 261 -9.10 -11.99 -0.94
C SER A 261 -8.33 -11.34 0.20
N PHE A 262 -7.42 -12.07 0.81
CA PHE A 262 -6.46 -11.52 1.77
C PHE A 262 -5.04 -11.84 1.32
N GLU A 263 -4.11 -10.96 1.67
CA GLU A 263 -2.69 -11.11 1.43
C GLU A 263 -1.97 -10.52 2.64
N ILE A 264 -1.12 -11.32 3.30
CA ILE A 264 -0.35 -10.91 4.47
C ILE A 264 1.13 -11.21 4.20
N GLU A 265 1.98 -10.20 4.37
CA GLU A 265 3.42 -10.35 4.34
C GLU A 265 3.94 -10.97 5.65
N LEU A 266 4.88 -11.90 5.52
CA LEU A 266 5.51 -12.66 6.58
C LEU A 266 6.98 -12.27 6.65
N ASP A 267 7.39 -11.55 7.69
CA ASP A 267 8.79 -11.21 7.93
C ASP A 267 9.48 -12.33 8.71
N LYS A 268 10.07 -13.30 7.99
CA LYS A 268 10.80 -14.45 8.56
C LYS A 268 10.05 -15.15 9.70
N ALA A 269 8.73 -15.21 9.57
CA ALA A 269 7.84 -15.79 10.56
C ALA A 269 8.17 -17.25 10.85
N ASN A 270 8.16 -17.63 12.13
CA ASN A 270 8.41 -19.02 12.54
C ASN A 270 7.12 -19.81 12.65
N GLU A 271 6.03 -19.17 13.01
CA GLU A 271 4.75 -19.78 13.33
C GLU A 271 3.57 -18.99 12.74
N LEU A 272 2.60 -19.72 12.20
CA LEU A 272 1.34 -19.19 11.71
C LEU A 272 0.19 -19.87 12.46
N CYS A 273 -0.79 -19.07 12.87
CA CYS A 273 -2.00 -19.55 13.52
C CYS A 273 -3.24 -18.95 12.85
N ILE A 274 -4.24 -19.77 12.54
CA ILE A 274 -5.53 -19.34 12.01
C ILE A 274 -6.61 -19.81 12.98
N LYS A 275 -7.40 -18.88 13.52
CA LYS A 275 -8.46 -19.16 14.50
C LYS A 275 -9.80 -18.76 13.91
N PHE A 276 -10.77 -19.67 13.98
CA PHE A 276 -12.18 -19.45 13.69
C PHE A 276 -12.91 -19.38 15.02
N ILE A 277 -13.67 -18.31 15.25
CA ILE A 277 -14.41 -18.07 16.49
C ILE A 277 -15.87 -17.77 16.13
N ASP A 278 -16.77 -18.65 16.59
CA ASP A 278 -18.22 -18.59 16.45
C ASP A 278 -18.72 -18.36 15.02
N THR A 279 -18.01 -18.89 14.02
CA THR A 279 -18.25 -18.55 12.60
C THR A 279 -18.24 -19.77 11.68
N ASP A 280 -19.09 -19.75 10.65
CA ASP A 280 -19.11 -20.74 9.56
C ASP A 280 -18.35 -20.25 8.31
N VAL A 281 -17.54 -19.20 8.43
CA VAL A 281 -16.74 -18.67 7.32
C VAL A 281 -15.81 -19.75 6.77
N LEU A 282 -15.70 -19.79 5.46
CA LEU A 282 -14.76 -20.64 4.73
C LEU A 282 -13.53 -19.83 4.35
N LEU A 283 -12.37 -20.47 4.47
CA LEU A 283 -11.10 -20.00 3.96
C LEU A 283 -10.63 -21.00 2.91
N TRP A 284 -10.31 -20.59 1.69
CA TRP A 284 -9.91 -21.53 0.63
C TRP A 284 -8.82 -21.00 -0.27
N ASP A 285 -8.20 -21.94 -1.00
CA ASP A 285 -7.04 -21.72 -1.85
C ASP A 285 -5.94 -20.92 -1.15
N VAL A 286 -5.71 -21.26 0.13
CA VAL A 286 -4.70 -20.62 0.96
C VAL A 286 -3.33 -21.11 0.53
N THR A 287 -2.47 -20.17 0.18
CA THR A 287 -1.14 -20.45 -0.32
C THR A 287 -0.07 -19.70 0.46
N LEU A 288 1.11 -20.29 0.51
CA LEU A 288 2.32 -19.70 1.05
C LEU A 288 3.34 -19.52 -0.06
N THR A 289 3.99 -18.37 -0.11
CA THR A 289 5.05 -18.07 -1.07
C THR A 289 6.40 -18.14 -0.40
N GLU A 290 7.29 -19.01 -0.88
CA GLU A 290 8.65 -19.17 -0.34
C GLU A 290 9.56 -17.99 -0.69
N TRP A 291 10.52 -17.68 0.20
CA TRP A 291 11.66 -16.83 -0.16
C TRP A 291 12.39 -17.48 -1.35
N GLN A 292 12.58 -16.73 -2.44
CA GLN A 292 13.54 -17.16 -3.46
C GLN A 292 14.95 -17.14 -2.84
N LYS A 293 15.65 -18.26 -2.94
CA LYS A 293 17.07 -18.37 -2.56
C LYS A 293 17.96 -17.58 -3.51
#